data_AF-A0A353D3N7-F1
#
_entry.id   AF-A0A353D3N7-F1
#
_cell.length_a   1.000
_cell.length_b   1.000
_cell.length_c   1.000
_cell.angle_alpha   90.00
_cell.angle_beta   90.00
_cell.angle_gamma   90.00
#
_symmetry.space_group_name_H-M   'P 1'
#
loop_
_entity.id
_entity.type
_entity.pdbx_description
1 polymer ?
#
loop_
_entity_poly.entity_id
_entity_poly.type
_entity_poly.pdbx_seq_one_letter_code
_entity_poly.pdbx_strand_id
1 'polypeptide(L)'
;MSASLEKGINALKEQVDSTVAAFFSSCVHCGMCAQACLFFTETGDPSRTPINKTEPLRRIWKSEYTLLGRIGKMLGLSKKVDEKLLTDWETLVYDSCTLCGRCSMVCPVGNDIALMIRKTREGMVAAGHAPEGLIGATKRAVTIGSPMGVKWPALKAQIRHVEEDTGLKIPVDVEDVEYLLLLSSMEIMNFPE
;
A
#
# COMPACT_ATOMS: atom_id res chain seq x y z
N MET A 1 11.17 17.47 0.22
CA MET A 1 10.39 17.92 1.39
C MET A 1 10.64 16.95 2.53
N SER A 2 10.86 17.41 3.76
CA SER A 2 11.03 16.53 4.93
C SER A 2 9.68 15.96 5.38
N ALA A 3 9.67 14.68 5.75
CA ALA A 3 8.52 14.02 6.37
C ALA A 3 8.35 14.50 7.83
N SER A 4 7.12 14.48 8.34
CA SER A 4 6.82 14.81 9.73
C SER A 4 5.48 14.25 10.18
N LEU A 5 5.33 13.97 11.48
CA LEU A 5 4.07 13.49 12.06
C LEU A 5 2.87 14.37 11.69
N GLU A 6 3.02 15.69 11.72
CA GLU A 6 1.96 16.63 11.35
C GLU A 6 1.50 16.44 9.89
N LYS A 7 2.44 16.30 8.96
CA LYS A 7 2.13 16.02 7.55
C LYS A 7 1.46 14.67 7.40
N GLY A 8 1.92 13.66 8.13
CA GLY A 8 1.29 12.34 8.19
C GLY A 8 -0.15 12.39 8.64
N ILE A 9 -0.44 13.12 9.72
CA ILE A 9 -1.80 13.31 10.23
C ILE A 9 -2.67 14.03 9.21
N ASN A 10 -2.16 15.09 8.55
CA ASN A 10 -2.91 15.81 7.52
C ASN A 10 -3.18 14.93 6.30
N ALA A 11 -2.19 14.16 5.84
CA ALA A 11 -2.38 13.18 4.78
C ALA A 11 -3.43 12.12 5.16
N LEU A 12 -3.38 11.57 6.38
CA LEU A 12 -4.41 10.63 6.84
C LEU A 12 -5.81 11.26 6.85
N LYS A 13 -5.96 12.55 7.21
CA LYS A 13 -7.24 13.26 7.14
C LYS A 13 -7.74 13.39 5.70
N GLU A 14 -6.86 13.76 4.77
CA GLU A 14 -7.18 13.82 3.34
C GLU A 14 -7.62 12.47 2.77
N GLN A 15 -7.08 11.38 3.33
CA GLN A 15 -7.48 10.04 2.93
C GLN A 15 -8.85 9.59 3.45
N VAL A 16 -9.39 10.21 4.50
CA VAL A 16 -10.75 9.95 5.00
C VAL A 16 -11.77 10.71 4.13
N ASP A 17 -11.98 10.17 2.93
CA ASP A 17 -13.05 10.58 2.03
C ASP A 17 -14.40 9.95 2.42
N SER A 18 -15.46 10.28 1.67
CA SER A 18 -16.80 9.73 1.90
C SER A 18 -16.83 8.19 1.84
N THR A 19 -16.03 7.59 0.95
CA THR A 19 -15.93 6.14 0.79
C THR A 19 -15.31 5.48 2.01
N VAL A 20 -14.17 5.99 2.48
CA VAL A 20 -13.49 5.48 3.69
C VAL A 20 -14.37 5.68 4.93
N ALA A 21 -15.05 6.82 5.03
CA ALA A 21 -15.98 7.08 6.13
C ALA A 21 -17.17 6.10 6.10
N ALA A 22 -17.71 5.79 4.92
CA ALA A 22 -18.74 4.79 4.76
C ALA A 22 -18.23 3.40 5.16
N PHE A 23 -17.04 2.99 4.73
CA PHE A 23 -16.47 1.69 5.09
C PHE A 23 -16.30 1.50 6.59
N PHE A 24 -15.77 2.50 7.30
CA PHE A 24 -15.67 2.43 8.75
C PHE A 24 -17.04 2.41 9.44
N SER A 25 -18.03 3.11 8.89
CA SER A 25 -19.39 3.15 9.43
C SER A 25 -20.15 1.83 9.20
N SER A 26 -19.89 1.14 8.08
CA SER A 26 -20.57 -0.09 7.68
C SER A 26 -19.96 -1.36 8.29
N CYS A 27 -18.75 -1.28 8.85
CA CYS A 27 -18.08 -2.45 9.42
C CYS A 27 -18.87 -3.05 10.59
N VAL A 28 -19.35 -4.30 10.43
CA VAL A 28 -20.11 -5.05 11.46
C VAL A 28 -19.23 -5.97 12.33
N HIS A 29 -17.90 -5.83 12.24
CA HIS A 29 -16.94 -6.63 13.01
C HIS A 29 -17.08 -8.17 12.88
N CYS A 30 -17.57 -8.66 11.73
CA CYS A 30 -17.81 -10.10 11.49
C CYS A 30 -16.55 -10.98 11.44
N GLY A 31 -15.36 -10.40 11.27
CA GLY A 31 -14.08 -11.14 11.23
C GLY A 31 -13.78 -11.92 9.94
N MET A 32 -14.65 -11.89 8.92
CA MET A 32 -14.40 -12.61 7.64
C MET A 32 -13.10 -12.17 6.95
N CYS A 33 -12.76 -10.89 7.04
CA CYS A 33 -11.49 -10.38 6.51
C CYS A 33 -10.26 -11.03 7.19
N ALA A 34 -10.34 -11.38 8.47
CA ALA A 34 -9.28 -12.07 9.18
C ALA A 34 -9.08 -13.47 8.61
N GLN A 35 -10.16 -14.23 8.43
CA GLN A 35 -10.13 -15.60 7.89
C GLN A 35 -9.63 -15.66 6.43
N ALA A 36 -9.72 -14.56 5.69
CA ALA A 36 -9.17 -14.47 4.33
C ALA A 36 -7.70 -14.04 4.27
N CYS A 37 -7.11 -13.58 5.38
CA CYS A 37 -5.76 -13.01 5.39
C CYS A 37 -4.69 -14.05 5.69
N LEU A 38 -3.80 -14.31 4.72
CA LEU A 38 -2.65 -15.21 4.87
C LEU A 38 -1.86 -14.94 6.16
N PHE A 39 -1.51 -13.68 6.42
CA PHE A 39 -0.71 -13.34 7.60
C PHE A 39 -1.41 -13.66 8.92
N PHE A 40 -2.74 -13.58 8.98
CA PHE A 40 -3.48 -13.98 10.16
C PHE A 40 -3.61 -15.51 10.23
N THR A 41 -3.98 -16.17 9.12
CA THR A 41 -4.21 -17.63 9.10
C THR A 41 -2.94 -18.42 9.39
N GLU A 42 -1.79 -18.00 8.85
CA GLU A 42 -0.52 -18.72 9.03
C GLU A 42 0.12 -18.50 10.41
N THR A 43 -0.30 -17.46 11.14
CA THR A 43 0.37 -17.10 12.40
C THR A 43 -0.53 -17.12 13.62
N GLY A 44 -1.85 -17.08 13.44
CA GLY A 44 -2.83 -16.97 14.51
C GLY A 44 -2.81 -15.64 15.28
N ASP A 45 -1.94 -14.69 14.94
CA ASP A 45 -1.77 -13.44 15.67
C ASP A 45 -2.87 -12.42 15.33
N PRO A 46 -3.76 -12.06 16.28
CA PRO A 46 -4.84 -11.10 16.06
C PRO A 46 -4.37 -9.71 15.59
N SER A 47 -3.12 -9.32 15.90
CA SER A 47 -2.54 -8.05 15.45
C SER A 47 -2.45 -7.97 13.92
N ARG A 48 -2.31 -9.12 13.24
CA ARG A 48 -2.15 -9.22 11.79
C ARG A 48 -3.46 -9.22 11.02
N THR A 49 -4.61 -9.10 11.69
CA THR A 49 -5.90 -9.01 11.01
C THR A 49 -5.98 -7.78 10.10
N PRO A 50 -6.61 -7.86 8.91
CA PRO A 50 -6.65 -6.74 7.97
C PRO A 50 -7.28 -5.48 8.54
N ILE A 51 -8.36 -5.61 9.31
CA ILE A 51 -9.03 -4.44 9.89
C ILE A 51 -8.15 -3.72 10.92
N ASN A 52 -7.35 -4.46 11.71
CA ASN A 52 -6.43 -3.88 12.68
C ASN A 52 -5.37 -3.00 12.01
N LYS A 53 -4.90 -3.38 10.82
CA LYS A 53 -3.92 -2.61 10.03
C LYS A 53 -4.41 -1.21 9.64
N THR A 54 -5.73 -0.97 9.65
CA THR A 54 -6.34 0.34 9.35
C THR A 54 -6.42 1.27 10.56
N GLU A 55 -5.93 0.87 11.73
CA GLU A 55 -6.11 1.60 13.00
C GLU A 55 -5.68 3.07 12.95
N PRO A 56 -4.54 3.48 12.36
CA PRO A 56 -4.18 4.90 12.26
C PRO A 56 -5.27 5.70 11.52
N LEU A 57 -5.74 5.20 10.39
CA LEU A 57 -6.79 5.83 9.60
C LEU A 57 -8.15 5.82 10.35
N ARG A 58 -8.47 4.72 11.04
CA ARG A 58 -9.69 4.59 11.85
C ARG A 58 -9.72 5.59 13.02
N ARG A 59 -8.58 5.84 13.67
CA ARG A 59 -8.49 6.84 14.76
C ARG A 59 -8.74 8.25 14.24
N ILE A 60 -8.20 8.60 13.07
CA ILE A 60 -8.48 9.87 12.42
C ILE A 60 -9.96 9.97 12.06
N TRP A 61 -10.52 8.97 11.38
CA TRP A 61 -11.95 8.94 11.05
C TRP A 61 -12.83 9.14 12.30
N LYS A 62 -12.59 8.34 13.35
CA LYS A 62 -13.39 8.40 14.58
C LYS A 62 -13.29 9.79 15.21
N SER A 63 -12.09 10.28 15.45
CA SER A 63 -11.88 11.50 16.23
C SER A 63 -12.23 12.79 15.49
N GLU A 64 -12.15 12.80 14.16
CA GLU A 64 -12.35 14.01 13.35
C GLU A 64 -13.70 14.02 12.61
N TYR A 65 -14.34 12.86 12.36
CA TYR A 65 -15.52 12.77 11.48
C TYR A 65 -16.76 12.17 12.15
N THR A 66 -16.67 11.69 13.40
CA THR A 66 -17.84 11.24 14.16
C THR A 66 -18.14 12.19 15.32
N LEU A 67 -19.43 12.40 15.61
CA LEU A 67 -19.85 13.30 16.70
C LEU A 67 -19.30 12.85 18.05
N LEU A 68 -19.51 11.59 18.42
CA LEU A 68 -19.03 11.02 19.68
C LEU A 68 -17.50 10.99 19.76
N GLY A 69 -16.82 10.76 18.64
CA GLY A 69 -15.35 10.78 18.61
C GLY A 69 -14.76 12.18 18.77
N ARG A 70 -15.39 13.22 18.20
CA ARG A 70 -14.99 14.62 18.44
C ARG A 70 -15.16 15.02 19.91
N ILE A 71 -16.28 14.65 20.53
CA ILE A 71 -16.52 14.87 21.97
C ILE A 71 -15.45 14.12 22.78
N GLY A 72 -15.23 12.84 22.48
CA GLY A 72 -14.20 12.05 23.15
C GLY A 72 -12.78 12.60 22.98
N LYS A 73 -12.46 13.21 21.83
CA LYS A 73 -11.18 13.90 21.59
C LYS A 73 -11.06 15.16 22.45
N MET A 74 -12.10 15.98 22.53
CA MET A 74 -12.15 17.19 23.36
C MET A 74 -11.97 16.88 24.85
N LEU A 75 -12.56 15.78 25.32
CA LEU A 75 -12.43 15.31 26.71
C LEU A 75 -11.13 14.53 26.99
N GLY A 76 -10.24 14.39 26.02
CA GLY A 76 -8.97 13.66 26.19
C GLY A 76 -9.11 12.13 26.29
N LEU A 77 -10.29 11.57 25.98
CA LEU A 77 -10.59 10.13 26.07
C LEU A 77 -10.20 9.35 24.82
N SER A 78 -9.91 10.04 23.71
CA SER A 78 -9.54 9.40 22.45
C SER A 78 -8.04 9.12 22.37
N LYS A 79 -7.68 7.87 22.00
CA LYS A 79 -6.30 7.53 21.63
C LYS A 79 -5.89 8.31 20.39
N LYS A 80 -4.74 8.99 20.45
CA LYS A 80 -4.21 9.81 19.34
C LYS A 80 -3.49 8.94 18.32
N VAL A 81 -3.26 9.52 17.14
CA VAL A 81 -2.24 9.05 16.19
C VAL A 81 -0.97 9.80 16.56
N ASP A 82 0.02 9.07 17.05
CA ASP A 82 1.32 9.57 17.46
C ASP A 82 2.45 8.76 16.80
N GLU A 83 3.69 9.22 16.98
CA GLU A 83 4.88 8.58 16.40
C GLU A 83 4.95 7.10 16.75
N LYS A 84 4.68 6.78 18.03
CA LYS A 84 4.71 5.40 18.52
C LYS A 84 3.71 4.53 17.79
N LEU A 85 2.46 4.99 17.62
CA LEU A 85 1.45 4.22 16.88
C LEU A 85 1.91 3.93 15.45
N LEU A 86 2.47 4.93 14.76
CA LEU A 86 2.90 4.75 13.38
C LEU A 86 4.08 3.77 13.28
N THR A 87 5.06 3.87 14.19
CA THR A 87 6.15 2.89 14.28
C THR A 87 5.63 1.49 14.57
N ASP A 88 4.73 1.33 15.55
CA ASP A 88 4.14 0.04 15.92
C ASP A 88 3.35 -0.57 14.73
N TRP A 89 2.78 0.25 13.85
CA TRP A 89 2.00 -0.20 12.70
C TRP A 89 2.80 -0.40 11.42
N GLU A 90 4.05 0.04 11.35
CA GLU A 90 4.88 -0.05 10.14
C GLU A 90 4.98 -1.50 9.65
N THR A 91 5.40 -2.41 10.52
CA THR A 91 5.49 -3.84 10.21
C THR A 91 4.13 -4.46 9.88
N LEU A 92 3.04 -3.97 10.49
CA LEU A 92 1.70 -4.49 10.22
C LEU A 92 1.22 -4.11 8.82
N VAL A 93 1.45 -2.87 8.40
CA VAL A 93 0.98 -2.38 7.11
C VAL A 93 1.94 -2.70 5.98
N TYR A 94 3.27 -2.77 6.17
CA TYR A 94 4.24 -3.02 5.11
C TYR A 94 4.65 -4.49 5.02
N ASP A 95 5.08 -5.10 6.12
CA ASP A 95 5.63 -6.47 6.10
C ASP A 95 4.55 -7.54 6.22
N SER A 96 3.47 -7.23 6.94
CA SER A 96 2.36 -8.16 7.17
C SER A 96 1.20 -7.94 6.20
N CYS A 97 1.39 -7.27 5.05
CA CYS A 97 0.35 -7.07 4.06
C CYS A 97 0.91 -7.00 2.63
N THR A 98 0.45 -7.89 1.76
CA THR A 98 0.83 -7.87 0.33
C THR A 98 -0.13 -7.04 -0.53
N LEU A 99 -1.15 -6.40 0.07
CA LEU A 99 -2.25 -5.74 -0.65
C LEU A 99 -2.98 -6.67 -1.65
N CYS A 100 -3.04 -7.99 -1.40
CA CYS A 100 -3.66 -8.96 -2.31
C CYS A 100 -5.20 -8.84 -2.48
N GLY A 101 -5.87 -7.95 -1.76
CA GLY A 101 -7.30 -7.69 -1.93
C GLY A 101 -8.27 -8.76 -1.41
N ARG A 102 -7.80 -9.95 -1.00
CA ARG A 102 -8.68 -11.04 -0.51
C ARG A 102 -9.63 -10.61 0.61
N CYS A 103 -9.15 -9.76 1.53
CA CYS A 103 -9.96 -9.23 2.63
C CYS A 103 -11.11 -8.33 2.15
N SER A 104 -10.90 -7.56 1.09
CA SER A 104 -11.93 -6.72 0.45
C SER A 104 -12.96 -7.59 -0.28
N MET A 105 -12.49 -8.59 -1.03
CA MET A 105 -13.35 -9.48 -1.82
C MET A 105 -14.34 -10.29 -0.98
N VAL A 106 -13.98 -10.65 0.26
CA VAL A 106 -14.84 -11.44 1.15
C VAL A 106 -15.71 -10.57 2.07
N CYS A 107 -15.59 -9.24 2.02
CA CYS A 107 -16.31 -8.38 2.96
C CYS A 107 -17.82 -8.37 2.63
N PRO A 108 -18.70 -8.83 3.54
CA PRO A 108 -20.13 -8.94 3.24
C PRO A 108 -20.84 -7.59 3.13
N VAL A 109 -20.21 -6.52 3.61
CA VAL A 109 -20.70 -5.14 3.55
C VAL A 109 -19.96 -4.29 2.51
N GLY A 110 -19.13 -4.92 1.67
CA GLY A 110 -18.46 -4.25 0.56
C GLY A 110 -17.30 -3.31 0.93
N ASN A 111 -16.72 -3.44 2.13
CA ASN A 111 -15.60 -2.60 2.52
C ASN A 111 -14.32 -2.97 1.76
N ASP A 112 -13.71 -2.01 1.08
CA ASP A 112 -12.39 -2.19 0.49
C ASP A 112 -11.29 -1.94 1.53
N ILE A 113 -10.95 -3.00 2.27
CA ILE A 113 -9.94 -2.96 3.33
C ILE A 113 -8.53 -2.82 2.75
N ALA A 114 -8.25 -3.40 1.58
CA ALA A 114 -6.97 -3.23 0.89
C ALA A 114 -6.75 -1.77 0.50
N LEU A 115 -7.77 -1.08 -0.01
CA LEU A 115 -7.71 0.37 -0.26
C LEU A 115 -7.47 1.16 1.02
N MET A 116 -8.18 0.85 2.12
CA MET A 116 -7.95 1.53 3.41
C MET A 116 -6.53 1.33 3.93
N ILE A 117 -5.93 0.15 3.75
CA ILE A 117 -4.51 -0.10 4.12
C ILE A 117 -3.58 0.70 3.20
N ARG A 118 -3.83 0.73 1.88
CA ARG A 118 -3.04 1.55 0.94
C ARG A 118 -3.08 3.03 1.34
N LYS A 119 -4.26 3.56 1.64
CA LYS A 119 -4.45 4.94 2.13
C LYS A 119 -3.75 5.20 3.47
N THR A 120 -3.75 4.21 4.37
CA THR A 120 -2.97 4.27 5.62
C THR A 120 -1.47 4.41 5.33
N ARG A 121 -0.93 3.63 4.39
CA ARG A 121 0.48 3.73 3.95
C ARG A 121 0.82 5.11 3.40
N GLU A 122 -0.08 5.79 2.67
CA GLU A 122 0.16 7.16 2.18
C GLU A 122 0.38 8.16 3.33
N GLY A 123 -0.43 8.06 4.38
CA GLY A 123 -0.24 8.84 5.60
C GLY A 123 1.08 8.52 6.31
N MET A 124 1.47 7.25 6.36
CA MET A 124 2.74 6.81 6.97
C MET A 124 3.97 7.29 6.19
N VAL A 125 3.90 7.30 4.84
CA VAL A 125 4.95 7.90 4.00
C VAL A 125 5.13 9.38 4.32
N ALA A 126 4.03 10.14 4.40
CA ALA A 126 4.09 11.57 4.75
C ALA A 126 4.61 11.81 6.19
N ALA A 127 4.38 10.85 7.10
CA ALA A 127 4.89 10.86 8.46
C ALA A 127 6.38 10.49 8.57
N GLY A 128 6.94 9.77 7.59
CA GLY A 128 8.33 9.29 7.60
C GLY A 128 8.49 7.82 8.01
N HIS A 129 7.40 7.05 8.07
CA HIS A 129 7.35 5.64 8.48
C HIS A 129 7.27 4.71 7.27
N ALA A 130 7.97 5.05 6.19
CA ALA A 130 8.08 4.20 5.02
C ALA A 130 9.41 3.43 5.08
N PRO A 131 9.42 2.12 4.78
CA PRO A 131 10.65 1.33 4.78
C PRO A 131 11.72 1.90 3.85
N GLU A 132 12.98 1.93 4.30
CA GLU A 132 14.10 2.50 3.55
C GLU A 132 14.26 1.89 2.15
N GLY A 133 14.03 0.57 2.02
CA GLY A 133 14.07 -0.13 0.74
C GLY A 133 13.06 0.42 -0.27
N LEU A 134 11.84 0.73 0.17
CA LEU A 134 10.80 1.33 -0.68
C LEU A 134 11.12 2.77 -1.05
N ILE A 135 11.69 3.55 -0.11
CA ILE A 135 12.17 4.91 -0.39
C ILE A 135 13.27 4.87 -1.46
N GLY A 136 14.25 3.98 -1.31
CA GLY A 136 15.33 3.79 -2.27
C GLY A 136 14.84 3.37 -3.66
N ALA A 137 13.92 2.40 -3.72
CA ALA A 137 13.30 1.96 -4.97
C ALA A 137 12.55 3.11 -5.66
N THR A 138 11.79 3.89 -4.91
CA THR A 138 11.04 5.04 -5.45
C THR A 138 11.99 6.11 -6.01
N LYS A 139 13.06 6.45 -5.28
CA LYS A 139 14.08 7.40 -5.76
C LYS A 139 14.71 6.96 -7.07
N ARG A 140 15.00 5.66 -7.24
CA ARG A 140 15.51 5.12 -8.50
C ARG A 140 14.45 5.15 -9.60
N ALA A 141 13.23 4.74 -9.31
CA ALA A 141 12.13 4.79 -10.29
C ALA A 141 11.94 6.20 -10.86
N VAL A 142 11.97 7.24 -10.02
CA VAL A 142 11.81 8.63 -10.46
C VAL A 142 13.03 9.16 -11.24
N THR A 143 14.25 8.79 -10.84
CA THR A 143 15.47 9.36 -11.43
C THR A 143 15.93 8.64 -12.69
N ILE A 144 15.73 7.32 -12.78
CA ILE A 144 16.25 6.48 -13.86
C ILE A 144 15.18 5.57 -14.49
N GLY A 145 13.91 5.69 -14.09
CA GLY A 145 12.81 4.90 -14.67
C GLY A 145 12.74 3.44 -14.22
N SER A 146 13.58 3.00 -13.25
CA SER A 146 13.57 1.62 -12.76
C SER A 146 13.72 1.53 -11.24
N PRO A 147 12.78 0.90 -10.52
CA PRO A 147 12.91 0.70 -9.07
C PRO A 147 14.03 -0.27 -8.70
N MET A 148 14.42 -1.17 -9.62
CA MET A 148 15.51 -2.13 -9.42
C MET A 148 16.85 -1.67 -10.01
N GLY A 149 16.89 -0.49 -10.64
CA GLY A 149 18.12 0.01 -11.25
C GLY A 149 18.44 -0.59 -12.63
N VAL A 150 17.44 -1.17 -13.31
CA VAL A 150 17.57 -1.63 -14.68
C VAL A 150 17.91 -0.43 -15.57
N LYS A 151 18.96 -0.58 -16.38
CA LYS A 151 19.37 0.39 -17.39
C LYS A 151 19.16 -0.19 -18.78
N TRP A 152 19.11 0.69 -19.77
CA TRP A 152 18.94 0.30 -21.17
C TRP A 152 19.86 -0.83 -21.66
N PRO A 153 21.16 -0.91 -21.32
CA PRO A 153 22.00 -2.02 -21.76
C PRO A 153 21.52 -3.40 -21.29
N ALA A 154 20.98 -3.48 -20.08
CA ALA A 154 20.43 -4.74 -19.53
C ALA A 154 19.14 -5.12 -20.26
N LEU A 155 18.21 -4.16 -20.44
CA LEU A 155 16.99 -4.39 -21.21
C LEU A 155 17.29 -4.79 -22.66
N LYS A 156 18.22 -4.10 -23.32
CA LYS A 156 18.63 -4.40 -24.70
C LYS A 156 19.28 -5.79 -24.81
N ALA A 157 19.95 -6.27 -23.78
CA ALA A 157 20.47 -7.64 -23.75
C ALA A 157 19.32 -8.64 -23.71
N GLN A 158 18.33 -8.44 -22.83
CA GLN A 158 17.17 -9.31 -22.71
C GLN A 158 16.31 -9.32 -23.98
N ILE A 159 16.08 -8.15 -24.59
CA ILE A 159 15.39 -8.05 -25.88
C ILE A 159 16.04 -8.96 -26.92
N ARG A 160 17.37 -8.95 -27.06
CA ARG A 160 18.05 -9.80 -28.05
C ARG A 160 17.80 -11.29 -27.82
N HIS A 161 17.88 -11.76 -26.57
CA HIS A 161 17.65 -13.17 -26.25
C HIS A 161 16.22 -13.57 -26.62
N VAL A 162 15.22 -12.77 -26.21
CA VAL A 162 13.82 -13.04 -26.54
C VAL A 162 13.57 -13.01 -28.05
N GLU A 163 14.17 -12.07 -28.79
CA GLU A 163 14.05 -12.04 -30.26
C GLU A 163 14.70 -13.27 -30.92
N GLU A 164 15.84 -13.74 -30.39
CA GLU A 164 16.54 -14.93 -30.86
C GLU A 164 15.74 -16.21 -30.59
N ASP A 165 15.13 -16.33 -29.41
CA ASP A 165 14.37 -17.52 -29.00
C ASP A 165 12.99 -17.61 -29.65
N THR A 166 12.32 -16.47 -29.83
CA THR A 166 10.93 -16.44 -30.33
C THR A 166 10.84 -16.12 -31.82
N GLY A 167 11.87 -15.51 -32.41
CA GLY A 167 11.82 -14.94 -33.76
C GLY A 167 10.94 -13.70 -33.90
N LEU A 168 10.29 -13.25 -32.83
CA LEU A 168 9.48 -12.03 -32.81
C LEU A 168 10.38 -10.83 -32.54
N LYS A 169 10.13 -9.70 -33.21
CA LYS A 169 10.85 -8.46 -32.95
C LYS A 169 10.24 -7.74 -31.75
N ILE A 170 11.03 -7.01 -30.98
CA ILE A 170 10.52 -6.18 -29.89
C ILE A 170 10.69 -4.73 -30.33
N PRO A 171 9.62 -4.05 -30.77
CA PRO A 171 9.70 -2.65 -31.17
C PRO A 171 9.94 -1.78 -29.93
N VAL A 172 10.96 -0.93 -30.00
CA VAL A 172 11.26 0.08 -28.97
C VAL A 172 11.28 1.44 -29.62
N ASP A 173 10.48 2.36 -29.09
CA ASP A 173 10.30 3.72 -29.61
C ASP A 173 9.87 3.74 -31.10
N VAL A 174 8.98 2.83 -31.49
CA VAL A 174 8.38 2.75 -32.83
C VAL A 174 6.88 3.03 -32.74
N GLU A 175 6.38 3.91 -33.60
CA GLU A 175 4.94 4.23 -33.72
C GLU A 175 4.18 3.16 -34.52
N ASP A 176 2.85 3.12 -34.38
CA ASP A 176 1.94 2.25 -35.15
C ASP A 176 2.26 0.74 -35.10
N VAL A 177 2.69 0.24 -33.94
CA VAL A 177 3.02 -1.18 -33.70
C VAL A 177 1.78 -2.03 -33.42
N GLU A 178 1.83 -3.31 -33.82
CA GLU A 178 0.73 -4.28 -33.58
C GLU A 178 0.70 -4.82 -32.15
N TYR A 179 1.83 -4.77 -31.43
CA TYR A 179 1.95 -5.23 -30.05
C TYR A 179 2.90 -4.35 -29.24
N LEU A 180 2.58 -4.21 -27.95
CA LEU A 180 3.38 -3.50 -26.95
C LEU A 180 3.91 -4.51 -25.93
N LEU A 181 5.22 -4.56 -25.75
CA LEU A 181 5.83 -5.37 -24.71
C LEU A 181 5.72 -4.66 -23.35
N LEU A 182 5.08 -5.32 -22.38
CA LEU A 182 5.00 -4.88 -21.00
C LEU A 182 5.87 -5.79 -20.14
N LEU A 183 6.85 -5.19 -19.47
CA LEU A 183 7.78 -5.89 -18.58
C LEU A 183 7.88 -5.16 -17.25
N SER A 184 7.96 -5.93 -16.18
CA SER A 184 8.43 -5.43 -14.89
C SER A 184 9.95 -5.41 -14.85
N SER A 185 10.51 -4.53 -14.04
CA SER A 185 11.96 -4.53 -13.78
C SER A 185 12.44 -5.82 -13.10
N MET A 186 11.53 -6.58 -12.46
CA MET A 186 11.83 -7.83 -11.79
C MET A 186 12.09 -8.95 -12.81
N GLU A 187 11.27 -9.03 -13.85
CA GLU A 187 11.45 -9.98 -14.96
C GLU A 187 12.82 -9.80 -15.61
N ILE A 188 13.17 -8.56 -15.95
CA ILE A 188 14.46 -8.24 -16.59
C ILE A 188 15.67 -8.61 -15.71
N MET A 189 15.54 -8.51 -14.38
CA MET A 189 16.66 -8.69 -13.44
C MET A 189 16.83 -10.12 -12.95
N ASN A 190 15.74 -10.84 -12.71
CA ASN A 190 15.76 -12.13 -11.99
C ASN A 190 15.35 -13.33 -12.84
N PHE A 191 14.75 -13.09 -14.01
CA PHE A 191 14.41 -14.15 -14.96
C PHE A 191 15.04 -13.81 -16.33
N PRO A 192 16.38 -13.79 -16.43
CA PRO A 192 17.10 -13.44 -17.65
C PRO A 192 17.14 -14.56 -18.70
N GLU A 193 16.64 -15.75 -18.37
CA GLU A 193 16.43 -16.89 -19.28
C GLU A 193 15.17 -16.75 -20.15
#